data_AF-I1KNQ5-F1
#
_entry.id   AF-I1KNQ5-F1
#
_cell.length_a   1.000
_cell.length_b   1.000
_cell.length_c   1.000
_cell.angle_alpha   90.00
_cell.angle_beta   90.00
_cell.angle_gamma   90.00
#
_symmetry.space_group_name_H-M   'P 1'
#
loop_
_entity.id
_entity.type
_entity.pdbx_description
1 polymer ?
#
loop_
_entity_poly.entity_id
_entity_poly.type
_entity_poly.pdbx_seq_one_letter_code
_entity_poly.pdbx_strand_id
1 'polypeptide(L)'
;MVSPMSTVLVTGGAGFIGSHTVLQLLKQGFRVSIIDNLDNSLIEAVHRVRRLVGPHLSNNLTFFHGDLRNVQDLEAVFSKSKFDAVIHFAGLKGVGESVAKPRRYYDNNLVGTINLFEAMAKYKCKKMVISSSATVYGEADRVPCVEEEVHLQAMNPYGRTKLFVEEIARDIQRAETEWRIILLRYFNPVGAHESGQIGEDPRGIPNNLMPYIHQVAVGRLPQLNVYGHDYPTKDGTPVTHSLTHSCLSFSFLPSFLPSSAYNNISADPGLYPCNGLGRWPHCCPPKAFCNRPHRL
;
A
#
# COMPACT_ATOMS: atom_id res chain seq x y z
N MET A 1 -25.07 20.89 -8.75
CA MET A 1 -23.76 20.90 -9.44
C MET A 1 -23.05 19.60 -9.10
N VAL A 2 -22.64 18.83 -10.11
CA VAL A 2 -21.82 17.62 -9.90
C VAL A 2 -20.53 18.08 -9.21
N SER A 3 -20.20 17.52 -8.04
CA SER A 3 -18.91 17.80 -7.39
C SER A 3 -17.79 17.56 -8.42
N PRO A 4 -16.84 18.49 -8.60
CA PRO A 4 -15.76 18.29 -9.57
C PRO A 4 -15.07 16.95 -9.28
N MET A 5 -14.92 16.14 -10.33
CA MET A 5 -14.32 14.82 -10.26
C MET A 5 -12.85 14.95 -9.80
N SER A 6 -12.55 14.51 -8.58
CA SER A 6 -11.20 14.66 -8.03
C SER A 6 -10.18 13.81 -8.78
N THR A 7 -8.99 14.37 -8.98
CA THR A 7 -7.89 13.75 -9.73
C THR A 7 -6.78 13.34 -8.76
N VAL A 8 -6.43 12.05 -8.75
CA VAL A 8 -5.46 11.45 -7.83
C VAL A 8 -4.27 10.88 -8.61
N LEU A 9 -3.05 11.19 -8.17
CA LEU A 9 -1.84 10.51 -8.63
C LEU A 9 -1.55 9.33 -7.70
N VAL A 10 -1.37 8.14 -8.26
CA VAL A 10 -0.97 6.93 -7.52
C VAL A 10 0.41 6.50 -8.01
N THR A 11 1.44 6.79 -7.22
CA THR A 11 2.79 6.30 -7.52
C THR A 11 2.90 4.82 -7.13
N GLY A 12 3.57 3.98 -7.92
CA GLY A 12 3.61 2.53 -7.68
C GLY A 12 2.25 1.86 -7.94
N GLY A 13 1.40 2.50 -8.74
CA GLY A 13 0.02 2.09 -8.98
C GLY A 13 -0.15 0.80 -9.80
N ALA A 14 0.92 0.31 -10.45
CA ALA A 14 0.89 -1.00 -11.12
C ALA A 14 1.27 -2.15 -10.16
N GLY A 15 1.77 -1.84 -8.95
CA GLY A 15 2.09 -2.82 -7.92
C GLY A 15 0.86 -3.48 -7.28
N PHE A 16 1.11 -4.40 -6.35
CA PHE A 16 0.06 -5.18 -5.69
C PHE A 16 -1.02 -4.32 -5.01
N ILE A 17 -0.65 -3.54 -4.00
CA ILE A 17 -1.61 -2.67 -3.27
C ILE A 17 -2.10 -1.53 -4.17
N GLY A 18 -1.19 -0.98 -5.00
CA GLY A 18 -1.48 0.11 -5.92
C GLY A 18 -2.62 -0.22 -6.88
N SER A 19 -2.56 -1.37 -7.56
CA SER A 19 -3.58 -1.77 -8.55
C SER A 19 -4.97 -1.97 -7.94
N HIS A 20 -5.05 -2.54 -6.73
CA HIS A 20 -6.30 -2.69 -6.00
C HIS A 20 -6.86 -1.33 -5.56
N THR A 21 -6.00 -0.41 -5.12
CA THR A 21 -6.40 0.95 -4.74
C THR A 21 -6.89 1.75 -5.95
N VAL A 22 -6.20 1.66 -7.09
CA VAL A 22 -6.61 2.29 -8.35
C VAL A 22 -7.99 1.78 -8.79
N LEU A 23 -8.22 0.46 -8.72
CA LEU A 23 -9.51 -0.15 -9.05
C LEU A 23 -10.64 0.46 -8.20
N GLN A 24 -10.44 0.60 -6.89
CA GLN A 24 -11.45 1.19 -6.00
C GLN A 24 -11.66 2.68 -6.29
N LEU A 25 -10.60 3.47 -6.48
CA LEU A 25 -10.72 4.88 -6.83
C LEU A 25 -11.53 5.09 -8.12
N LEU A 26 -11.27 4.29 -9.15
CA LEU A 26 -12.02 4.36 -10.40
C LEU A 26 -13.50 3.99 -10.22
N LYS A 27 -13.79 2.94 -9.43
CA LYS A 27 -15.18 2.55 -9.09
C LYS A 27 -15.94 3.65 -8.34
N GLN A 28 -15.22 4.47 -7.58
CA GLN A 28 -15.77 5.65 -6.89
C GLN A 28 -15.82 6.91 -7.79
N GLY A 29 -15.48 6.78 -9.07
CA GLY A 29 -15.59 7.85 -10.05
C GLY A 29 -14.42 8.83 -10.09
N PHE A 30 -13.30 8.57 -9.40
CA PHE A 30 -12.12 9.44 -9.47
C PHE A 30 -11.42 9.35 -10.83
N ARG A 31 -10.70 10.42 -11.21
CA ARG A 31 -9.68 10.35 -12.26
C ARG A 31 -8.36 9.94 -11.63
N VAL A 32 -7.72 8.92 -12.19
CA VAL A 32 -6.50 8.34 -11.61
C VAL A 32 -5.38 8.38 -12.62
N SER A 33 -4.24 8.94 -12.22
CA SER A 33 -2.98 8.79 -12.95
C SER A 33 -2.05 7.87 -12.18
N ILE A 34 -1.38 6.96 -12.87
CA ILE A 34 -0.34 6.10 -12.30
C ILE A 34 1.01 6.57 -12.82
N ILE A 35 2.01 6.66 -11.94
CA ILE A 35 3.43 6.63 -12.32
C ILE A 35 4.09 5.41 -11.70
N ASP A 36 4.72 4.58 -12.52
CA ASP A 36 5.38 3.34 -12.08
C ASP A 36 6.53 3.01 -13.04
N ASN A 37 7.68 2.59 -12.51
CA ASN A 37 8.86 2.22 -13.32
C ASN A 37 8.85 0.75 -13.75
N LEU A 38 7.90 -0.04 -13.24
CA LEU A 38 7.73 -1.47 -13.49
C LEU A 38 8.87 -2.35 -12.97
N ASP A 39 9.67 -1.90 -11.99
CA ASP A 39 10.78 -2.68 -11.40
C ASP A 39 10.28 -3.97 -10.73
N ASN A 40 9.13 -3.92 -10.05
CA ASN A 40 8.51 -5.06 -9.38
C ASN A 40 7.02 -5.23 -9.71
N SER A 41 6.63 -4.83 -10.92
CA SER A 41 5.25 -4.92 -11.41
C SER A 41 5.22 -5.18 -12.92
N LEU A 42 4.03 -5.43 -13.44
CA LEU A 42 3.77 -5.63 -14.87
C LEU A 42 2.68 -4.68 -15.33
N ILE A 43 2.86 -4.09 -16.51
CA ILE A 43 1.86 -3.20 -17.13
C ILE A 43 0.51 -3.89 -17.31
N GLU A 44 0.51 -5.23 -17.43
CA GLU A 44 -0.69 -6.04 -17.48
C GLU A 44 -1.63 -5.79 -16.28
N ALA A 45 -1.12 -5.54 -15.07
CA ALA A 45 -1.96 -5.21 -13.92
C ALA A 45 -2.85 -3.98 -14.19
N VAL A 46 -2.32 -2.96 -14.88
CA VAL A 46 -3.06 -1.76 -15.28
C VAL A 46 -4.11 -2.10 -16.34
N HIS A 47 -3.79 -2.94 -17.31
CA HIS A 47 -4.76 -3.43 -18.30
C HIS A 47 -5.89 -4.22 -17.65
N ARG A 48 -5.59 -5.05 -16.64
CA ARG A 48 -6.60 -5.78 -15.88
C ARG A 48 -7.50 -4.86 -15.07
N VAL A 49 -6.94 -3.82 -14.44
CA VAL A 49 -7.75 -2.78 -13.80
C VAL A 49 -8.71 -2.14 -14.80
N ARG A 50 -8.25 -1.76 -16.01
CA ARG A 50 -9.13 -1.22 -17.06
C ARG A 50 -10.27 -2.17 -17.43
N ARG A 51 -9.99 -3.46 -17.55
CA ARG A 51 -11.02 -4.48 -17.83
C ARG A 51 -12.03 -4.60 -16.68
N LEU A 52 -11.56 -4.58 -15.44
CA LEU A 52 -12.39 -4.74 -14.25
C LEU A 52 -13.32 -3.56 -13.98
N VAL A 53 -12.91 -2.32 -14.31
CA VAL A 53 -13.77 -1.13 -14.14
C VAL A 53 -14.75 -0.93 -15.29
N GLY A 54 -14.54 -1.62 -16.41
CA GLY A 54 -15.35 -1.46 -17.63
C GLY A 54 -14.95 -0.23 -18.46
N PRO A 55 -15.46 -0.14 -19.72
CA PRO A 55 -14.98 0.82 -20.71
C PRO A 55 -15.16 2.28 -20.29
N HIS A 56 -16.28 2.63 -19.64
CA HIS A 56 -16.56 4.00 -19.23
C HIS A 56 -15.55 4.53 -18.20
N LEU A 57 -15.33 3.78 -17.12
CA LEU A 57 -14.40 4.19 -16.06
C LEU A 57 -12.94 3.99 -16.47
N SER A 58 -12.65 3.13 -17.45
CA SER A 58 -11.27 2.94 -17.93
C SER A 58 -10.67 4.20 -18.55
N ASN A 59 -11.49 5.11 -19.10
CA ASN A 59 -11.07 6.40 -19.65
C ASN A 59 -10.55 7.37 -18.57
N ASN A 60 -10.90 7.12 -17.30
CA ASN A 60 -10.41 7.90 -16.17
C ASN A 60 -9.01 7.46 -15.70
N LEU A 61 -8.42 6.41 -16.30
CA LEU A 61 -7.12 5.88 -15.92
C LEU A 61 -6.01 6.21 -16.93
N THR A 62 -5.10 7.08 -16.51
CA THR A 62 -3.86 7.40 -17.24
C THR A 62 -2.67 6.67 -16.63
N PHE A 63 -1.76 6.17 -17.46
CA PHE A 63 -0.53 5.51 -17.03
C PHE A 63 0.69 6.23 -17.59
N PHE A 64 1.68 6.46 -16.74
CA PHE A 64 2.99 7.02 -17.05
C PHE A 64 4.06 6.01 -16.65
N HIS A 65 4.87 5.57 -17.61
CA HIS A 65 6.09 4.83 -17.31
C HIS A 65 7.17 5.84 -16.92
N GLY A 66 7.66 5.76 -15.69
CA GLY A 66 8.65 6.71 -15.19
C GLY A 66 9.14 6.39 -13.79
N ASP A 67 10.25 7.00 -13.39
CA ASP A 67 10.89 6.80 -12.09
C ASP A 67 10.85 8.09 -11.27
N LEU A 68 10.48 8.01 -9.99
CA LEU A 68 10.40 9.20 -9.12
C LEU A 68 11.78 9.86 -8.88
N ARG A 69 12.87 9.10 -9.06
CA ARG A 69 14.24 9.66 -8.98
C ARG A 69 14.57 10.52 -10.20
N ASN A 70 13.84 10.35 -11.31
CA ASN A 70 13.95 11.17 -12.50
C ASN A 70 12.98 12.35 -12.41
N VAL A 71 13.52 13.54 -12.12
CA VAL A 71 12.72 14.76 -11.95
C VAL A 71 11.94 15.11 -13.21
N GLN A 72 12.46 14.78 -14.39
CA GLN A 72 11.80 15.03 -15.67
C GLN A 72 10.55 14.16 -15.85
N ASP A 73 10.54 12.93 -15.33
CA ASP A 73 9.35 12.07 -15.36
C ASP A 73 8.25 12.65 -14.46
N LEU A 74 8.61 13.15 -13.27
CA LEU A 74 7.68 13.86 -12.39
C LEU A 74 7.14 15.13 -13.05
N GLU A 75 8.01 15.95 -13.63
CA GLU A 75 7.61 17.16 -14.35
C GLU A 75 6.60 16.84 -15.45
N ALA A 76 6.85 15.80 -16.26
CA ALA A 76 5.98 15.38 -17.34
C ALA A 76 4.59 14.91 -16.86
N VAL A 77 4.49 14.38 -15.64
CA VAL A 77 3.22 13.97 -15.02
C VAL A 77 2.47 15.16 -14.46
N PHE A 78 3.12 15.97 -13.63
CA PHE A 78 2.50 17.10 -12.96
C PHE A 78 2.16 18.26 -13.91
N SER A 79 2.88 18.41 -15.04
CA SER A 79 2.55 19.42 -16.04
C SER A 79 1.28 19.11 -16.84
N LYS A 80 0.85 17.84 -16.91
CA LYS A 80 -0.30 17.40 -17.72
C LYS A 80 -1.63 17.50 -17.01
N SER A 81 -1.62 17.45 -15.68
CA SER A 81 -2.83 17.34 -14.87
C SER A 81 -2.65 18.08 -13.55
N LYS A 82 -3.70 18.76 -13.09
CA LYS A 82 -3.78 19.25 -11.72
C LYS A 82 -4.23 18.09 -10.82
N PHE A 83 -3.42 17.75 -9.83
CA PHE A 83 -3.74 16.71 -8.85
C PHE A 83 -4.31 17.31 -7.57
N ASP A 84 -5.41 16.75 -7.09
CA ASP A 84 -6.00 17.11 -5.81
C ASP A 84 -5.30 16.41 -4.64
N ALA A 85 -4.74 15.22 -4.90
CA ALA A 85 -3.95 14.46 -3.94
C ALA A 85 -3.03 13.41 -4.59
N VAL A 86 -2.08 12.92 -3.79
CA VAL A 86 -1.17 11.83 -4.16
C VAL A 86 -1.29 10.66 -3.17
N ILE A 87 -1.34 9.43 -3.68
CA ILE A 87 -1.16 8.20 -2.90
C ILE A 87 0.20 7.60 -3.28
N HIS A 88 1.09 7.48 -2.30
CA HIS A 88 2.47 7.10 -2.51
C HIS A 88 2.76 5.66 -2.10
N PHE A 89 2.72 4.73 -3.06
CA PHE A 89 3.14 3.34 -2.87
C PHE A 89 4.52 3.03 -3.44
N ALA A 90 5.05 3.85 -4.36
CA ALA A 90 6.34 3.59 -4.99
C ALA A 90 7.46 3.48 -3.96
N GLY A 91 8.13 2.33 -3.93
CA GLY A 91 9.17 2.01 -2.98
C GLY A 91 9.56 0.53 -3.06
N LEU A 92 10.84 0.24 -2.86
CA LEU A 92 11.32 -1.13 -2.68
C LEU A 92 10.90 -1.62 -1.28
N LYS A 93 10.49 -2.89 -1.19
CA LYS A 93 9.83 -3.46 -0.01
C LYS A 93 10.43 -4.74 0.58
N GLY A 94 11.50 -5.28 0.01
CA GLY A 94 12.12 -6.52 0.47
C GLY A 94 13.02 -6.29 1.68
N VAL A 95 12.62 -6.77 2.87
CA VAL A 95 13.42 -6.62 4.10
C VAL A 95 14.82 -7.24 3.96
N GLY A 96 14.89 -8.53 3.57
CA GLY A 96 16.17 -9.22 3.40
C GLY A 96 17.05 -8.60 2.31
N GLU A 97 16.45 -8.22 1.16
CA GLU A 97 17.18 -7.52 0.11
C GLU A 97 17.71 -6.17 0.59
N SER A 98 16.96 -5.44 1.42
CA SER A 98 17.40 -4.13 1.94
C SER A 98 18.66 -4.21 2.77
N VAL A 99 18.84 -5.30 3.53
CA VAL A 99 20.07 -5.56 4.29
C VAL A 99 21.24 -5.84 3.33
N ALA A 100 21.01 -6.59 2.27
CA ALA A 100 22.03 -6.90 1.26
C ALA A 100 22.37 -5.71 0.35
N LYS A 101 21.40 -4.83 0.06
CA LYS A 101 21.52 -3.72 -0.89
C LYS A 101 21.02 -2.38 -0.30
N PRO A 102 21.56 -1.91 0.83
CA PRO A 102 21.01 -0.74 1.54
C PRO A 102 21.00 0.53 0.70
N ARG A 103 22.07 0.77 -0.08
CA ARG A 103 22.17 1.94 -0.97
C ARG A 103 21.01 2.02 -1.97
N ARG A 104 20.59 0.88 -2.52
CA ARG A 104 19.46 0.80 -3.47
C ARG A 104 18.15 1.22 -2.81
N TYR A 105 17.94 0.83 -1.55
CA TYR A 105 16.74 1.16 -0.79
C TYR A 105 16.70 2.62 -0.38
N TYR A 106 17.82 3.18 0.12
CA TYR A 106 17.89 4.60 0.45
C TYR A 106 17.72 5.49 -0.78
N ASP A 107 18.38 5.16 -1.89
CA ASP A 107 18.22 5.89 -3.16
C ASP A 107 16.76 5.86 -3.65
N ASN A 108 16.17 4.67 -3.80
CA ASN A 108 14.82 4.55 -4.32
C ASN A 108 13.75 5.15 -3.39
N ASN A 109 13.82 4.84 -2.10
CA ASN A 109 12.75 5.17 -1.16
C ASN A 109 12.89 6.57 -0.55
N LEU A 110 14.08 7.17 -0.50
CA LEU A 110 14.24 8.53 0.01
C LEU A 110 14.29 9.55 -1.12
N VAL A 111 15.22 9.38 -2.08
CA VAL A 111 15.40 10.37 -3.17
C VAL A 111 14.13 10.47 -4.00
N GLY A 112 13.50 9.32 -4.32
CA GLY A 112 12.22 9.32 -5.03
C GLY A 112 11.09 10.05 -4.28
N THR A 113 11.03 9.90 -2.95
CA THR A 113 10.02 10.58 -2.12
C THR A 113 10.31 12.07 -1.96
N ILE A 114 11.58 12.46 -1.80
CA ILE A 114 12.00 13.87 -1.73
C ILE A 114 11.64 14.58 -3.04
N ASN A 115 12.02 14.00 -4.18
CA ASN A 115 11.66 14.56 -5.48
C ASN A 115 10.14 14.68 -5.68
N LEU A 116 9.36 13.71 -5.17
CA LEU A 116 7.90 13.77 -5.20
C LEU A 116 7.35 14.92 -4.36
N PHE A 117 7.89 15.16 -3.15
CA PHE A 117 7.52 16.33 -2.33
C PHE A 117 7.82 17.65 -3.05
N GLU A 118 9.00 17.77 -3.67
CA GLU A 118 9.39 18.96 -4.45
C GLU A 118 8.42 19.22 -5.62
N ALA A 119 8.09 18.19 -6.40
CA ALA A 119 7.14 18.29 -7.50
C ALA A 119 5.74 18.67 -6.98
N MET A 120 5.27 18.01 -5.92
CA MET A 120 3.99 18.31 -5.28
C MET A 120 3.90 19.76 -4.79
N ALA A 121 4.96 20.27 -4.14
CA ALA A 121 5.06 21.65 -3.68
C ALA A 121 4.98 22.65 -4.86
N LYS A 122 5.81 22.44 -5.89
CA LYS A 122 5.85 23.26 -7.11
C LYS A 122 4.48 23.38 -7.78
N TYR A 123 3.75 22.26 -7.88
CA TYR A 123 2.43 22.21 -8.51
C TYR A 123 1.26 22.43 -7.55
N LYS A 124 1.54 22.84 -6.30
CA LYS A 124 0.55 23.18 -5.28
C LYS A 124 -0.40 22.03 -4.93
N CYS A 125 0.07 20.79 -5.03
CA CYS A 125 -0.64 19.59 -4.56
C CYS A 125 -0.12 19.24 -3.16
N LYS A 126 -0.88 19.57 -2.10
CA LYS A 126 -0.40 19.45 -0.71
C LYS A 126 -1.15 18.41 0.12
N LYS A 127 -1.81 17.45 -0.55
CA LYS A 127 -2.51 16.33 0.09
C LYS A 127 -1.83 15.02 -0.30
N MET A 128 -1.39 14.24 0.69
CA MET A 128 -0.64 13.02 0.46
C MET A 128 -1.06 11.90 1.41
N VAL A 129 -1.21 10.69 0.90
CA VAL A 129 -1.22 9.48 1.70
C VAL A 129 0.07 8.70 1.42
N ILE A 130 0.80 8.38 2.48
CA ILE A 130 2.08 7.67 2.41
C ILE A 130 1.89 6.24 2.88
N SER A 131 2.33 5.29 2.05
CA SER A 131 2.51 3.90 2.45
C SER A 131 3.70 3.78 3.41
N SER A 132 3.43 3.80 4.71
CA SER A 132 4.37 3.37 5.74
C SER A 132 4.23 1.87 6.00
N SER A 133 4.84 1.34 7.06
CA SER A 133 4.88 -0.08 7.38
C SER A 133 5.03 -0.30 8.87
N ALA A 134 4.45 -1.39 9.39
CA ALA A 134 4.67 -1.85 10.75
C ALA A 134 6.16 -2.08 11.10
N THR A 135 7.04 -2.20 10.10
CA THR A 135 8.50 -2.28 10.31
C THR A 135 9.11 -1.04 10.99
N VAL A 136 8.41 0.09 11.03
CA VAL A 136 8.84 1.29 11.78
C VAL A 136 8.78 1.08 13.29
N TYR A 137 7.97 0.13 13.77
CA TYR A 137 7.88 -0.22 15.19
C TYR A 137 9.06 -1.08 15.67
N GLY A 138 9.84 -1.67 14.77
CA GLY A 138 10.94 -2.55 15.15
C GLY A 138 10.51 -3.78 15.93
N GLU A 139 11.27 -4.07 16.98
CA GLU A 139 10.89 -5.01 18.03
C GLU A 139 10.02 -4.25 19.04
N ALA A 140 8.70 -4.27 18.84
CA ALA A 140 7.79 -3.48 19.65
C ALA A 140 7.75 -3.99 21.10
N ASP A 141 7.96 -3.09 22.06
CA ASP A 141 7.88 -3.39 23.50
C ASP A 141 6.48 -3.88 23.94
N ARG A 142 5.44 -3.60 23.13
CA ARG A 142 4.05 -3.96 23.38
C ARG A 142 3.33 -4.40 22.11
N VAL A 143 2.51 -5.44 22.26
CA VAL A 143 1.60 -5.97 21.24
C VAL A 143 0.19 -6.04 21.85
N PRO A 144 -0.85 -5.46 21.23
CA PRO A 144 -0.86 -4.80 19.92
C PRO A 144 -0.11 -3.46 19.93
N CYS A 145 0.51 -3.11 18.80
CA CYS A 145 1.20 -1.83 18.64
C CYS A 145 0.16 -0.71 18.51
N VAL A 146 0.23 0.29 19.38
CA VAL A 146 -0.61 1.49 19.38
C VAL A 146 0.27 2.70 19.10
N GLU A 147 -0.15 3.54 18.15
CA GLU A 147 0.65 4.61 17.56
C GLU A 147 1.25 5.59 18.59
N GLU A 148 0.50 5.93 19.64
CA GLU A 148 0.95 6.86 20.68
C GLU A 148 1.79 6.23 21.79
N GLU A 149 1.86 4.89 21.85
CA GLU A 149 2.44 4.16 22.99
C GLU A 149 3.74 3.43 22.66
N VAL A 150 4.14 3.38 21.38
CA VAL A 150 5.29 2.59 20.92
C VAL A 150 6.38 3.49 20.36
N HIS A 151 7.60 3.32 20.86
CA HIS A 151 8.79 3.97 20.31
C HIS A 151 9.09 3.43 18.91
N LEU A 152 9.43 4.32 17.97
CA LEU A 152 9.74 3.93 16.59
C LEU A 152 11.23 3.62 16.46
N GLN A 153 11.57 2.36 16.19
CA GLN A 153 12.94 1.93 16.03
C GLN A 153 13.07 0.88 14.91
N ALA A 154 13.35 1.34 13.69
CA ALA A 154 13.50 0.41 12.57
C ALA A 154 14.79 -0.44 12.65
N MET A 155 14.64 -1.75 12.49
CA MET A 155 15.72 -2.76 12.65
C MET A 155 16.45 -3.13 11.34
N ASN A 156 15.98 -2.65 10.19
CA ASN A 156 16.57 -2.94 8.88
C ASN A 156 16.51 -1.72 7.95
N PRO A 157 17.32 -1.67 6.87
CA PRO A 157 17.35 -0.53 5.97
C PRO A 157 15.99 -0.18 5.35
N TYR A 158 15.17 -1.16 4.95
CA TYR A 158 13.82 -0.89 4.47
C TYR A 158 12.96 -0.16 5.51
N GLY A 159 12.87 -0.70 6.73
CA GLY A 159 12.14 -0.06 7.82
C GLY A 159 12.65 1.34 8.13
N ARG A 160 13.99 1.55 8.09
CA ARG A 160 14.60 2.87 8.30
C ARG A 160 14.18 3.85 7.21
N THR A 161 14.09 3.42 5.95
CA THR A 161 13.60 4.30 4.88
C THR A 161 12.16 4.75 5.12
N LYS A 162 11.28 3.86 5.65
CA LYS A 162 9.90 4.23 5.98
C LYS A 162 9.84 5.20 7.14
N LEU A 163 10.63 4.97 8.19
CA LEU A 163 10.72 5.87 9.34
C LEU A 163 11.23 7.26 8.93
N PHE A 164 12.30 7.33 8.14
CA PHE A 164 12.83 8.61 7.65
C PHE A 164 11.84 9.35 6.76
N VAL A 165 11.07 8.64 5.91
CA VAL A 165 9.99 9.28 5.14
C VAL A 165 8.89 9.84 6.06
N GLU A 166 8.53 9.15 7.15
CA GLU A 166 7.60 9.71 8.15
C GLU A 166 8.15 10.97 8.81
N GLU A 167 9.44 10.99 9.17
CA GLU A 167 10.10 12.14 9.79
C GLU A 167 10.16 13.34 8.83
N ILE A 168 10.60 13.12 7.58
CA ILE A 168 10.59 14.15 6.52
C ILE A 168 9.18 14.73 6.35
N ALA A 169 8.16 13.88 6.28
CA ALA A 169 6.78 14.33 6.15
C ALA A 169 6.31 15.18 7.34
N ARG A 170 6.69 14.81 8.57
CA ARG A 170 6.35 15.57 9.78
C ARG A 170 7.05 16.92 9.79
N ASP A 171 8.32 16.98 9.41
CA ASP A 171 9.08 18.23 9.37
C ASP A 171 8.56 19.18 8.29
N ILE A 172 8.21 18.66 7.10
CA ILE A 172 7.53 19.45 6.06
C ILE A 172 6.20 20.00 6.58
N GLN A 173 5.35 19.18 7.21
CA GLN A 173 4.05 19.64 7.70
C GLN A 173 4.16 20.65 8.85
N ARG A 174 5.18 20.53 9.69
CA ARG A 174 5.48 21.52 10.74
C ARG A 174 5.91 22.86 10.16
N ALA A 175 6.72 22.85 9.09
CA ALA A 175 7.18 24.06 8.43
C ALA A 175 6.09 24.71 7.53
N GLU A 176 5.29 23.88 6.86
CA GLU A 176 4.25 24.27 5.91
C GLU A 176 2.90 23.66 6.31
N THR A 177 2.18 24.37 7.18
CA THR A 177 0.95 23.87 7.84
C THR A 177 -0.21 23.55 6.90
N GLU A 178 -0.16 23.98 5.64
CA GLU A 178 -1.15 23.68 4.62
C GLU A 178 -1.05 22.24 4.07
N TRP A 179 0.07 21.54 4.33
CA TRP A 179 0.17 20.13 4.00
C TRP A 179 -0.80 19.28 4.83
N ARG A 180 -1.40 18.31 4.15
CA ARG A 180 -2.29 17.30 4.74
C ARG A 180 -1.71 15.94 4.39
N ILE A 181 -1.01 15.34 5.35
CA ILE A 181 -0.29 14.10 5.14
C ILE A 181 -0.85 13.04 6.08
N ILE A 182 -1.14 11.86 5.52
CA ILE A 182 -1.59 10.69 6.27
C ILE A 182 -0.53 9.61 6.13
N LEU A 183 -0.07 9.10 7.27
CA LEU A 183 0.91 8.03 7.36
C LEU A 183 0.19 6.73 7.67
N LEU A 184 0.06 5.83 6.69
CA LEU A 184 -0.61 4.55 6.91
C LEU A 184 0.42 3.44 7.08
N ARG A 185 0.51 2.91 8.30
CA ARG A 185 1.44 1.82 8.66
C ARG A 185 0.79 0.47 8.38
N TYR A 186 1.02 -0.07 7.19
CA TYR A 186 0.48 -1.38 6.86
C TYR A 186 1.21 -2.49 7.60
N PHE A 187 0.46 -3.50 8.01
CA PHE A 187 1.01 -4.82 8.36
C PHE A 187 1.26 -5.62 7.07
N ASN A 188 0.87 -6.89 7.01
CA ASN A 188 1.12 -7.73 5.84
C ASN A 188 -0.14 -7.89 4.98
N PRO A 189 -0.30 -7.12 3.89
CA PRO A 189 -1.37 -7.31 2.92
C PRO A 189 -1.26 -8.67 2.25
N VAL A 190 -2.38 -9.38 2.13
CA VAL A 190 -2.48 -10.68 1.44
C VAL A 190 -3.76 -10.77 0.59
N GLY A 191 -3.77 -11.71 -0.36
CA GLY A 191 -4.94 -12.05 -1.17
C GLY A 191 -4.89 -11.50 -2.60
N ALA A 192 -6.03 -11.54 -3.28
CA ALA A 192 -6.24 -11.08 -4.65
C ALA A 192 -7.69 -10.58 -4.83
N HIS A 193 -7.96 -9.81 -5.88
CA HIS A 193 -9.33 -9.42 -6.20
C HIS A 193 -10.18 -10.66 -6.49
N GLU A 194 -11.44 -10.65 -6.05
CA GLU A 194 -12.37 -11.80 -6.13
C GLU A 194 -12.51 -12.40 -7.54
N SER A 195 -12.33 -11.58 -8.58
CA SER A 195 -12.33 -12.04 -9.97
C SER A 195 -11.15 -12.95 -10.37
N GLY A 196 -10.10 -13.01 -9.55
CA GLY A 196 -8.81 -13.63 -9.87
C GLY A 196 -7.94 -12.88 -10.89
N GLN A 197 -8.39 -11.76 -11.46
CA GLN A 197 -7.64 -11.05 -12.50
C GLN A 197 -6.46 -10.23 -11.97
N ILE A 198 -6.61 -9.54 -10.84
CA ILE A 198 -5.50 -8.81 -10.20
C ILE A 198 -5.15 -9.43 -8.84
N GLY A 199 -3.85 -9.50 -8.54
CA GLY A 199 -3.29 -10.15 -7.35
C GLY A 199 -1.81 -9.78 -7.21
N GLU A 200 -1.12 -10.39 -6.25
CA GLU A 200 0.32 -10.15 -6.05
C GLU A 200 1.14 -11.00 -7.04
N ASP A 201 1.83 -10.33 -7.98
CA ASP A 201 2.66 -10.96 -9.02
C ASP A 201 4.03 -10.22 -9.13
N PRO A 202 4.94 -10.43 -8.15
CA PRO A 202 6.23 -9.75 -8.12
C PRO A 202 7.16 -10.32 -9.21
N ARG A 203 8.13 -9.52 -9.65
CA ARG A 203 9.15 -10.00 -10.59
C ARG A 203 10.18 -10.87 -9.88
N GLY A 204 10.54 -11.99 -10.49
CA GLY A 204 11.53 -12.92 -9.95
C GLY A 204 11.00 -13.77 -8.79
N ILE A 205 11.90 -14.19 -7.90
CA ILE A 205 11.53 -14.97 -6.72
C ILE A 205 10.84 -14.04 -5.71
N PRO A 206 9.61 -14.36 -5.25
CA PRO A 206 8.90 -13.51 -4.31
C PRO A 206 9.67 -13.33 -2.99
N ASN A 207 9.72 -12.10 -2.47
CA ASN A 207 10.29 -11.84 -1.14
C ASN A 207 9.25 -11.99 -0.01
N ASN A 208 7.96 -11.92 -0.35
CA ASN A 208 6.86 -12.04 0.62
C ASN A 208 6.36 -13.49 0.70
N LEU A 209 5.89 -13.89 1.88
CA LEU A 209 5.51 -15.27 2.19
C LEU A 209 4.37 -15.79 1.29
N MET A 210 3.26 -15.05 1.20
CA MET A 210 2.07 -15.50 0.46
C MET A 210 2.30 -15.73 -1.04
N PRO A 211 2.90 -14.81 -1.81
CA PRO A 211 3.18 -15.07 -3.22
C PRO A 211 4.17 -16.22 -3.43
N TYR A 212 5.08 -16.46 -2.47
CA TYR A 212 5.96 -17.63 -2.50
C TYR A 212 5.15 -18.93 -2.32
N ILE A 213 4.28 -18.98 -1.31
CA ILE A 213 3.38 -20.12 -1.06
C ILE A 213 2.52 -20.41 -2.30
N HIS A 214 1.95 -19.37 -2.92
CA HIS A 214 1.15 -19.54 -4.14
C HIS A 214 1.96 -20.15 -5.28
N GLN A 215 3.21 -19.71 -5.49
CA GLN A 215 4.08 -20.28 -6.52
C GLN A 215 4.45 -21.74 -6.25
N VAL A 216 4.63 -22.14 -5.00
CA VAL A 216 4.82 -23.56 -4.62
C VAL A 216 3.55 -24.36 -4.87
N ALA A 217 2.39 -23.84 -4.47
CA ALA A 217 1.10 -24.52 -4.63
C ALA A 217 0.74 -24.81 -6.09
N VAL A 218 1.17 -23.95 -7.02
CA VAL A 218 0.96 -24.15 -8.48
C VAL A 218 2.16 -24.80 -9.18
N GLY A 219 3.14 -25.30 -8.42
CA GLY A 219 4.29 -26.05 -8.95
C GLY A 219 5.37 -25.23 -9.67
N ARG A 220 5.38 -23.91 -9.54
CA ARG A 220 6.42 -23.03 -10.10
C ARG A 220 7.71 -23.03 -9.27
N LEU A 221 7.59 -23.24 -7.96
CA LEU A 221 8.72 -23.39 -7.04
C LEU A 221 8.64 -24.76 -6.35
N PRO A 222 9.78 -25.42 -6.09
CA PRO A 222 9.77 -26.79 -5.59
C PRO A 222 9.35 -26.91 -4.12
N GLN A 223 9.67 -25.91 -3.30
CA GLN A 223 9.43 -25.93 -1.86
C GLN A 223 9.40 -24.53 -1.27
N LEU A 224 8.75 -24.37 -0.12
CA LEU A 224 8.78 -23.16 0.70
C LEU A 224 10.01 -23.16 1.61
N ASN A 225 10.72 -22.03 1.67
CA ASN A 225 11.77 -21.82 2.68
C ASN A 225 11.16 -21.13 3.90
N VAL A 226 11.19 -21.78 5.06
CA VAL A 226 10.77 -21.21 6.35
C VAL A 226 11.99 -20.61 7.04
N TYR A 227 11.99 -19.29 7.23
CA TYR A 227 13.12 -18.57 7.82
C TYR A 227 12.97 -18.46 9.35
N GLY A 228 13.64 -19.37 10.06
CA GLY A 228 13.72 -19.44 11.52
C GLY A 228 12.75 -20.44 12.15
N HIS A 229 13.21 -21.10 13.20
CA HIS A 229 12.50 -22.19 13.90
C HIS A 229 12.71 -22.14 15.43
N ASP A 230 13.32 -21.07 15.92
CA ASP A 230 13.78 -20.85 17.29
C ASP A 230 13.28 -19.50 17.87
N TYR A 231 12.27 -18.89 17.25
CA TYR A 231 11.61 -17.72 17.82
C TYR A 231 10.86 -18.11 19.11
N PRO A 232 10.72 -17.18 20.07
CA PRO A 232 9.96 -17.40 21.31
C PRO A 232 8.43 -17.40 21.04
N THR A 233 7.98 -18.28 20.17
CA THR A 233 6.59 -18.47 19.73
C THR A 233 6.20 -19.94 19.90
N LYS A 234 4.90 -20.25 19.81
CA LYS A 234 4.37 -21.59 20.10
C LYS A 234 5.00 -22.70 19.27
N ASP A 235 5.36 -22.42 18.02
CA ASP A 235 5.90 -23.40 17.06
C ASP A 235 7.32 -23.05 16.56
N GLY A 236 7.96 -22.05 17.17
CA GLY A 236 9.30 -21.59 16.79
C GLY A 236 9.35 -20.71 15.54
N THR A 237 8.24 -20.50 14.83
CA THR A 237 8.18 -19.66 13.63
C THR A 237 7.77 -18.22 13.97
N PRO A 238 8.19 -17.21 13.18
CA PRO A 238 7.81 -15.82 13.44
C PRO A 238 6.32 -15.60 13.20
N VAL A 239 5.61 -15.01 14.18
CA VAL A 239 4.18 -14.70 14.10
C VAL A 239 3.97 -13.33 13.44
N THR A 240 3.00 -13.24 12.52
CA THR A 240 2.67 -11.99 11.84
C THR A 240 1.16 -11.77 11.67
N HIS A 241 0.74 -10.50 11.68
CA HIS A 241 -0.64 -10.11 11.41
C HIS A 241 -0.86 -9.89 9.90
N SER A 242 -1.73 -10.71 9.31
CA SER A 242 -2.11 -10.59 7.90
C SER A 242 -3.42 -9.81 7.76
N LEU A 243 -3.48 -8.90 6.81
CA LEU A 243 -4.69 -8.13 6.46
C LEU A 243 -5.06 -8.40 5.01
N THR A 244 -6.35 -8.58 4.72
CA THR A 244 -6.80 -8.71 3.32
C THR A 244 -6.57 -7.39 2.59
N HIS A 245 -6.04 -7.46 1.37
CA HIS A 245 -5.78 -6.27 0.53
C HIS A 245 -7.01 -5.35 0.37
N SER A 246 -8.20 -5.93 0.37
CA SER A 246 -9.47 -5.21 0.17
C SER A 246 -9.68 -4.21 1.30
N CYS A 247 -9.49 -4.64 2.56
CA CYS A 247 -9.57 -3.78 3.74
C CYS A 247 -8.65 -2.55 3.62
N LEU A 248 -7.43 -2.74 3.10
CA LEU A 248 -6.48 -1.65 2.91
C LEU A 248 -6.93 -0.69 1.81
N SER A 249 -7.40 -1.20 0.66
CA SER A 249 -7.86 -0.36 -0.46
C SER A 249 -9.04 0.56 -0.09
N PHE A 250 -9.87 0.16 0.88
CA PHE A 250 -10.99 0.98 1.37
C PHE A 250 -10.57 2.03 2.41
N SER A 251 -9.51 1.79 3.19
CA SER A 251 -9.03 2.75 4.22
C SER A 251 -8.62 4.10 3.65
N PHE A 252 -8.29 4.18 2.36
CA PHE A 252 -7.90 5.43 1.70
C PHE A 252 -9.08 6.34 1.38
N LEU A 253 -10.25 5.77 1.05
CA LEU A 253 -11.39 6.52 0.51
C LEU A 253 -11.95 7.58 1.48
N PRO A 254 -12.04 7.33 2.80
CA PRO A 254 -12.40 8.35 3.78
C PRO A 254 -11.53 9.62 3.70
N SER A 255 -10.24 9.43 3.46
CA SER A 255 -9.26 10.52 3.47
C SER A 255 -9.43 11.51 2.32
N PHE A 256 -10.21 11.14 1.29
CA PHE A 256 -10.37 11.91 0.06
C PHE A 256 -11.78 12.44 -0.18
N LEU A 257 -12.78 11.98 0.58
CA LEU A 257 -14.18 12.36 0.41
C LEU A 257 -14.65 13.34 1.51
N PRO A 258 -15.48 14.35 1.18
CA PRO A 258 -16.17 15.14 2.21
C PRO A 258 -17.08 14.24 3.05
N SER A 259 -17.25 14.55 4.35
CA SER A 259 -18.03 13.75 5.31
C SER A 259 -19.47 13.42 4.86
N SER A 260 -20.05 14.17 3.93
CA SER A 260 -21.39 13.94 3.37
C SER A 260 -21.47 12.80 2.34
N ALA A 261 -20.36 12.39 1.71
CA ALA A 261 -20.36 11.30 0.71
C ALA A 261 -20.37 9.90 1.35
N TYR A 262 -20.11 9.81 2.66
CA TYR A 262 -20.02 8.55 3.41
C TYR A 262 -21.37 7.88 3.62
N ASN A 263 -22.44 8.65 3.74
CA ASN A 263 -23.78 8.13 4.05
C ASN A 263 -24.42 7.35 2.89
N ASN A 264 -23.84 7.41 1.69
CA ASN A 264 -24.34 6.71 0.50
C ASN A 264 -23.53 5.47 0.11
N ILE A 265 -22.49 5.10 0.87
CA ILE A 265 -21.81 3.82 0.70
C ILE A 265 -22.73 2.76 1.31
N SER A 266 -23.55 2.14 0.46
CA SER A 266 -24.49 1.08 0.85
C SER A 266 -23.78 0.00 1.66
N ALA A 267 -24.29 -0.25 2.86
CA ALA A 267 -23.92 -1.36 3.72
C ALA A 267 -24.25 -2.68 3.03
N ASP A 268 -23.28 -3.24 2.33
CA ASP A 268 -23.26 -4.66 1.95
C ASP A 268 -22.85 -5.46 3.20
N PRO A 269 -23.68 -6.37 3.74
CA PRO A 269 -23.48 -6.99 5.06
C PRO A 269 -22.21 -7.84 5.24
N GLY A 270 -21.33 -7.91 4.23
CA GLY A 270 -20.03 -8.58 4.29
C GLY A 270 -18.80 -7.66 4.42
N LEU A 271 -18.96 -6.32 4.38
CA LEU A 271 -17.85 -5.38 4.25
C LEU A 271 -17.95 -4.25 5.29
N TYR A 272 -17.40 -4.47 6.49
CA TYR A 272 -17.20 -3.40 7.46
C TYR A 272 -15.92 -2.62 7.13
N PRO A 273 -15.98 -1.30 6.88
CA PRO A 273 -14.79 -0.48 6.71
C PRO A 273 -14.07 -0.28 8.05
N CYS A 274 -12.74 -0.45 8.06
CA CYS A 274 -11.88 -0.08 9.19
C CYS A 274 -11.79 1.44 9.27
N ASN A 275 -12.61 2.06 10.13
CA ASN A 275 -12.48 3.48 10.46
C ASN A 275 -11.41 3.69 11.53
N GLY A 276 -10.41 4.52 11.22
CA GLY A 276 -9.25 4.85 12.08
C GLY A 276 -9.55 5.79 13.25
N LEU A 277 -10.73 5.67 13.88
CA LEU A 277 -11.09 6.46 15.06
C LEU A 277 -11.84 5.55 16.06
N GLY A 278 -11.12 5.09 17.09
CA GLY A 278 -11.70 4.64 18.36
C GLY A 278 -12.38 3.26 18.38
N ARG A 279 -11.74 2.33 19.10
CA ARG A 279 -12.29 1.11 19.78
C ARG A 279 -13.59 0.50 19.23
N TRP A 280 -13.54 -0.69 18.60
CA TRP A 280 -14.62 -1.69 18.69
C TRP A 280 -14.09 -3.16 18.65
N PRO A 281 -14.71 -4.10 19.40
CA PRO A 281 -14.19 -5.43 19.76
C PRO A 281 -14.58 -6.56 18.79
N HIS A 282 -14.91 -6.25 17.54
CA HIS A 282 -15.43 -7.24 16.58
C HIS A 282 -14.68 -7.21 15.25
N CYS A 283 -13.35 -7.31 15.28
CA CYS A 283 -12.67 -8.06 14.23
C CYS A 283 -13.01 -9.53 14.48
N CYS A 284 -13.77 -10.16 13.58
CA CYS A 284 -14.00 -11.60 13.63
C CYS A 284 -12.68 -12.33 13.89
N PRO A 285 -12.54 -13.10 14.99
CA PRO A 285 -11.36 -13.93 15.16
C PRO A 285 -11.35 -14.95 14.02
N PRO A 286 -10.16 -15.33 13.52
CA PRO A 286 -10.06 -16.42 12.55
C PRO A 286 -10.66 -17.66 13.22
N LYS A 287 -11.84 -18.09 12.75
CA LYS A 287 -12.36 -19.40 13.13
C LYS A 287 -11.32 -20.41 12.70
N ALA A 288 -10.72 -21.02 13.70
CA ALA A 288 -9.79 -22.13 13.58
C ALA A 288 -10.28 -23.15 12.56
N PHE A 289 -9.58 -23.26 11.43
CA PHE A 289 -9.51 -24.52 10.70
C PHE A 289 -8.56 -25.43 11.48
N CYS A 290 -9.03 -25.98 12.59
CA CYS A 290 -8.42 -27.12 13.25
C CYS A 290 -9.48 -27.83 14.10
N ASN A 291 -9.65 -29.13 13.83
CA ASN A 291 -10.34 -30.14 14.61
C ASN A 291 -11.87 -30.17 14.54
N ARG A 292 -12.39 -31.02 13.64
CA ARG A 292 -13.41 -31.99 14.05
C ARG A 292 -12.81 -33.40 13.96
N PRO A 293 -12.70 -34.14 15.08
CA PRO A 293 -12.37 -35.55 15.01
C PRO A 293 -13.57 -36.32 14.47
N HIS A 294 -13.28 -37.34 13.66
CA HIS A 294 -14.22 -38.41 13.38
C HIS A 294 -14.81 -38.98 14.68
N ARG A 295 -16.13 -39.14 14.71
CA ARG A 295 -16.82 -40.24 15.39
C ARG A 295 -18.22 -40.37 14.79
N LEU A 296 -18.42 -41.51 14.13
CA LEU A 296 -19.64 -42.21 13.71
C LEU A 296 -20.80 -41.38 13.17
#